data_AF-A0A7D7UA12-F1
#
_entry.id   AF-A0A7D7UA12-F1
#
_cell.length_a   1.000
_cell.length_b   1.000
_cell.length_c   1.000
_cell.angle_alpha   90.00
_cell.angle_beta   90.00
_cell.angle_gamma   90.00
#
_symmetry.space_group_name_H-M   'P 1'
#
loop_
_entity.id
_entity.type
_entity.pdbx_description
1 polymer ?
#
loop_
_entity_poly.entity_id
_entity_poly.type
_entity_poly.pdbx_seq_one_letter_code
_entity_poly.pdbx_strand_id
1 'polypeptide(L)' 'MRKKIILICEHCLNRNYTTTRSKLETTRLVLNKYCSSCNQKTVHKESH' A
#
# COMPACT_ATOMS: atom_id res chain seq x y z
N MET A 1 -13.18 -14.27 4.27
CA MET A 1 -12.39 -14.15 3.02
C MET A 1 -11.36 -13.03 3.17
N ARG A 2 -10.08 -13.32 2.99
CA ARG A 2 -9.00 -12.31 2.96
C ARG A 2 -8.65 -12.02 1.51
N LYS A 3 -8.59 -10.75 1.12
CA LYS A 3 -8.17 -10.32 -0.22
C LYS A 3 -6.70 -9.89 -0.16
N LYS A 4 -5.92 -10.28 -1.16
CA LYS A 4 -4.56 -9.76 -1.33
C LYS A 4 -4.66 -8.40 -2.01
N ILE A 5 -4.07 -7.38 -1.40
CA ILE A 5 -4.02 -6.02 -1.92
C ILE A 5 -2.55 -5.58 -2.07
N ILE A 6 -2.31 -4.66 -2.98
CA ILE A 6 -0.98 -4.08 -3.23
C ILE A 6 -0.99 -2.66 -2.68
N LEU A 7 0.10 -2.24 -2.05
CA LEU A 7 0.30 -0.85 -1.63
C LEU A 7 1.23 -0.16 -2.61
N ILE A 8 0.71 0.91 -3.19
CA ILE A 8 1.37 1.73 -4.19
C ILE A 8 1.91 2.99 -3.52
N CYS A 9 3.18 3.31 -3.78
CA CYS A 9 3.77 4.58 -3.35
C CYS A 9 3.09 5.76 -4.05
N GLU A 10 2.68 6.77 -3.30
CA GLU A 10 2.04 7.96 -3.88
C GLU A 10 2.98 8.80 -4.77
N HIS A 11 4.30 8.73 -4.52
CA HIS A 11 5.27 9.56 -5.25
C HIS A 11 5.72 8.93 -6.57
N CYS A 12 6.14 7.66 -6.56
CA CYS A 12 6.67 6.98 -7.75
C CYS A 12 5.68 6.02 -8.39
N LEU A 13 4.47 5.86 -7.82
CA LEU A 13 3.45 4.91 -8.26
C LEU A 13 3.94 3.45 -8.34
N ASN A 14 5.06 3.15 -7.67
CA ASN A 14 5.61 1.81 -7.66
C ASN A 14 4.88 0.91 -6.65
N ARG A 15 4.71 -0.36 -7.02
CA ARG A 15 4.04 -1.41 -6.26
C ARG A 15 5.05 -2.04 -5.30
N ASN A 16 5.25 -1.42 -4.13
CA ASN A 16 6.33 -1.82 -3.21
C ASN A 16 5.93 -2.91 -2.22
N TYR A 17 4.66 -2.95 -1.79
CA TYR A 17 4.22 -3.87 -0.74
C TYR A 17 2.98 -4.62 -1.16
N THR A 18 2.84 -5.84 -0.67
CA THR A 18 1.62 -6.62 -0.83
C THR A 18 1.15 -7.04 0.55
N THR A 19 -0.09 -6.71 0.89
CA THR A 19 -0.69 -7.06 2.20
C THR A 19 -1.98 -7.83 1.97
N THR A 20 -2.45 -8.52 3.01
CA THR A 20 -3.76 -9.17 2.97
C THR A 20 -4.72 -8.37 3.84
N ARG A 21 -5.87 -8.01 3.28
CA ARG A 21 -6.92 -7.26 3.96
C ARG A 21 -8.14 -8.15 4.18
N SER A 22 -8.77 -8.00 5.32
CA SER A 22 -10.04 -8.68 5.61
C SER A 22 -11.19 -7.96 4.91
N LYS A 23 -12.11 -8.71 4.29
CA LYS A 23 -13.25 -8.15 3.54
C LYS A 23 -14.21 -7.29 4.38
N LEU A 24 -14.10 -7.34 5.71
CA LEU A 24 -14.85 -6.56 6.68
C LEU A 24 -14.29 -5.15 6.89
N GLU A 25 -13.00 -4.92 6.63
CA GLU A 25 -12.44 -3.59 6.70
C GLU A 25 -12.92 -2.79 5.48
N THR A 26 -13.53 -1.63 5.72
CA THR A 26 -14.04 -0.71 4.68
C THR A 26 -13.11 0.48 4.43
N THR A 27 -12.24 0.81 5.39
CA THR A 27 -11.24 1.89 5.31
C THR A 27 -10.06 1.57 4.40
N ARG A 28 -9.78 2.44 3.42
CA ARG A 28 -8.60 2.30 2.54
C ARG A 28 -7.32 2.25 3.37
N LEU A 29 -6.48 1.24 3.11
CA LEU A 29 -5.22 1.09 3.83
C LEU A 29 -4.22 2.16 3.37
N VAL A 30 -3.76 2.99 4.30
CA VAL A 30 -2.76 4.04 4.06
C VAL A 30 -1.64 3.85 5.08
N LEU A 31 -0.42 3.59 4.60
CA LEU A 31 0.75 3.32 5.45
C LEU A 31 1.92 4.20 5.05
N ASN A 32 2.58 4.80 6.03
CA ASN A 32 3.86 5.49 5.82
C ASN A 32 4.99 4.48 5.92
N LYS A 33 5.56 4.10 4.78
CA LYS A 33 6.68 3.15 4.67
C LYS A 33 7.79 3.74 3.80
N TYR A 34 8.98 3.16 3.96
CA TYR A 34 10.12 3.49 3.10
C TYR A 34 9.86 3.00 1.67
N CYS A 35 10.04 3.87 0.69
CA CYS A 35 9.99 3.50 -0.71
C CYS A 35 11.40 3.32 -1.24
N SER A 36 11.75 2.11 -1.67
CA SER A 36 13.06 1.80 -2.26
C SER A 36 13.33 2.51 -3.59
N SER A 37 12.28 2.95 -4.31
CA SER A 37 12.45 3.71 -5.56
C SER A 37 12.61 5.21 -5.32
N CYS A 38 12.04 5.76 -4.24
CA CYS A 38 12.18 7.17 -3.90
C CYS A 38 13.30 7.43 -2.88
N ASN A 39 13.88 6.37 -2.31
CA ASN A 39 14.84 6.41 -1.20
C ASN A 39 14.39 7.24 0.02
N GLN A 40 13.08 7.34 0.25
CA GLN A 40 12.52 8.11 1.35
C GLN A 40 11.26 7.46 1.91
N LYS A 41 10.84 7.87 3.11
CA LYS A 41 9.54 7.46 3.66
C LYS A 41 8.43 8.22 2.94
N THR A 42 7.53 7.48 2.31
CA THR A 42 6.39 8.02 1.57
C THR A 42 5.11 7.32 1.99
N VAL A 43 4.00 7.99 1.69
CA VAL A 43 2.67 7.44 1.86
C VAL A 43 2.46 6.34 0.80
N HIS A 44 2.10 5.15 1.26
CA HIS A 44 1.69 4.04 0.42
C HIS A 44 0.20 3.79 0.60
N LYS A 45 -0.54 3.77 -0.51
CA LYS A 45 -1.99 3.60 -0.54
C LYS A 45 -2.36 2.26 -1.16
N GLU A 46 -3.43 1.67 -0.65
CA GLU A 46 -4.12 0.54 -1.26
C GLU A 46 -4.42 0.79 -2.74
N SER A 47 -3.93 -0.12 -3.58
CA SER A 47 -4.41 -0.31 -4.95
C SER A 47 -5.67 -1.17 -4.91
N HIS A 48 -6.66 -0.77 -5.71
CA HIS A 48 -7.95 -1.44 -5.84
C HIS A 48 -7.84 -2.86 -6.42
#